data_AF-A0A4Z0R2Y8-F1
#
_entry.id   AF-A0A4Z0R2Y8-F1
#
_cell.length_a   1.000
_cell.length_b   1.000
_cell.length_c   1.000
_cell.angle_alpha   90.00
_cell.angle_beta   90.00
_cell.angle_gamma   90.00
#
_symmetry.space_group_name_H-M   'P 1'
#
loop_
_entity.id
_entity.type
_entity.pdbx_description
1 polymer ?
#
loop_
_entity_poly.entity_id
_entity_poly.type
_entity_poly.pdbx_seq_one_letter_code
_entity_poly.pdbx_strand_id
1 'polypeptide(L)'
;MGIICQPILKTIENQDIPVPSERMGHLFCEFLGRYNEWKAAKVQEMIWIFILLFLGICIILLPWFLLGRGLVMSVVMLVIFYFASRHYLELNEQVSHLFVNVHILHHHLTGKLEVGFCEHLEPCQCAENFRRYVIMNYNISFYNPSLR
;
A
#
# COMPACT_ATOMS: atom_id res chain seq x y z
N MET A 1 -3.29 -13.08 6.24
CA MET A 1 -3.91 -12.82 7.55
C MET A 1 -4.53 -11.43 7.51
N GLY A 2 -5.86 -11.37 7.37
CA GLY A 2 -6.57 -10.09 7.37
C GLY A 2 -6.50 -9.48 8.77
N ILE A 3 -5.96 -8.27 8.87
CA ILE A 3 -6.12 -7.48 10.09
C ILE A 3 -7.61 -7.15 10.13
N ILE A 4 -8.31 -7.75 11.08
CA ILE A 4 -9.64 -7.32 11.47
C ILE A 4 -9.43 -5.90 11.97
N CYS A 5 -9.77 -4.91 11.14
CA CYS A 5 -10.23 -3.64 11.67
C CYS A 5 -11.43 -4.03 12.52
N GLN A 6 -11.20 -4.32 13.80
CA GLN A 6 -12.29 -4.32 14.73
C GLN A 6 -12.85 -2.92 14.56
N PRO A 7 -14.11 -2.77 14.10
CA PRO A 7 -14.75 -1.48 14.27
C PRO A 7 -14.61 -1.29 15.78
N ILE A 8 -13.85 -0.28 16.19
CA ILE A 8 -13.76 0.07 17.61
C ILE A 8 -15.11 0.72 17.91
N LEU A 9 -16.11 -0.14 17.91
CA LEU A 9 -17.51 0.10 18.07
C LEU A 9 -17.69 0.07 19.57
N LYS A 10 -17.26 1.15 20.23
CA LYS A 10 -17.46 1.38 21.66
C LYS A 10 -17.26 0.12 22.50
N THR A 11 -16.12 -0.56 22.38
CA THR A 11 -15.70 -1.45 23.46
C THR A 11 -15.39 -0.53 24.64
N ILE A 12 -16.12 -0.72 25.72
CA ILE A 12 -16.35 0.16 26.89
C ILE A 12 -15.08 0.63 27.62
N GLU A 13 -13.89 0.32 27.11
CA GLU A 13 -12.59 0.53 27.76
C GLU A 13 -11.61 1.44 27.00
N ASN A 14 -11.92 1.87 25.76
CA ASN A 14 -11.09 2.83 24.99
C ASN A 14 -11.95 4.00 24.50
N GLN A 15 -12.25 4.95 25.39
CA GLN A 15 -13.05 6.15 25.10
C GLN A 15 -12.28 7.23 24.32
N ASP A 16 -10.98 7.05 24.05
CA ASP A 16 -10.10 8.11 23.53
C ASP A 16 -9.80 8.04 22.04
N ILE A 17 -10.60 7.31 21.25
CA ILE A 17 -10.42 7.33 19.79
C ILE A 17 -11.32 8.43 19.22
N PRO A 18 -10.75 9.49 18.63
CA PRO A 18 -11.51 10.64 18.15
C PRO A 18 -12.19 10.33 16.80
N VAL A 19 -13.01 9.27 16.72
CA VAL A 19 -13.86 9.00 15.54
C VAL A 19 -15.28 9.47 15.87
N PRO A 20 -15.72 10.64 15.36
CA PRO A 20 -17.00 11.24 15.75
C PRO A 20 -18.22 10.64 15.03
N SER A 21 -18.05 9.90 13.91
CA SER A 21 -19.19 9.25 13.23
C SER A 21 -18.89 7.82 12.77
N GLU A 22 -19.87 6.92 12.90
CA GLU A 22 -19.79 5.53 12.39
C GLU A 22 -19.43 5.49 10.91
N ARG A 23 -19.94 6.45 10.13
CA ARG A 23 -19.66 6.60 8.70
C ARG A 23 -18.18 6.89 8.43
N MET A 24 -17.52 7.70 9.26
CA MET A 24 -16.09 7.98 9.14
C MET A 24 -15.25 6.79 9.57
N GLY A 25 -15.66 6.08 10.62
CA GLY A 25 -15.03 4.84 11.06
C GLY A 25 -15.03 3.77 9.96
N HIS A 26 -16.17 3.54 9.31
CA HIS A 26 -16.26 2.59 8.19
C HIS A 26 -15.32 2.97 7.03
N LEU A 27 -15.33 4.25 6.63
CA LEU A 27 -14.53 4.73 5.51
C LEU A 27 -13.02 4.67 5.81
N PHE A 28 -12.63 4.91 7.06
CA PHE A 28 -11.25 4.75 7.51
C PHE A 28 -10.82 3.27 7.59
N CYS A 29 -11.71 2.37 8.03
CA CYS A 29 -11.43 0.93 8.02
C CYS A 29 -11.27 0.39 6.59
N GLU A 30 -12.13 0.83 5.67
CA GLU A 30 -12.01 0.52 4.25
C GLU A 30 -10.67 1.01 3.69
N PHE A 31 -10.27 2.23 4.04
CA PHE A 31 -8.96 2.78 3.67
C PHE A 31 -7.80 1.96 4.21
N LEU A 32 -7.81 1.59 5.49
CA LEU A 32 -6.75 0.75 6.06
C LEU A 32 -6.68 -0.63 5.39
N GLY A 33 -7.83 -1.23 5.06
CA GLY A 33 -7.89 -2.47 4.31
C GLY A 33 -7.21 -2.35 2.95
N ARG A 34 -7.63 -1.37 2.14
CA ARG A 34 -7.07 -1.11 0.81
C ARG A 34 -5.61 -0.70 0.86
N TYR A 35 -5.21 0.09 1.85
CA TYR A 35 -3.83 0.51 2.06
C TYR A 35 -2.92 -0.70 2.37
N ASN A 36 -3.39 -1.64 3.18
CA ASN A 36 -2.65 -2.87 3.45
C ASN A 36 -2.57 -3.80 2.24
N GLU A 37 -3.65 -3.94 1.47
CA GLU A 37 -3.65 -4.67 0.19
C GLU A 37 -2.60 -4.09 -0.76
N TRP A 38 -2.60 -2.77 -0.93
CA TRP A 38 -1.63 -2.06 -1.74
C TRP A 38 -0.20 -2.26 -1.23
N LYS A 39 0.04 -2.13 0.08
CA LYS A 39 1.37 -2.30 0.69
C LYS A 39 1.90 -3.72 0.49
N ALA A 40 1.06 -4.74 0.65
CA ALA A 40 1.44 -6.13 0.39
C ALA A 40 1.80 -6.36 -1.08
N ALA A 41 0.98 -5.84 -2.00
CA ALA A 41 1.24 -5.91 -3.43
C ALA A 41 2.53 -5.16 -3.81
N LYS A 42 2.81 -4.01 -3.18
CA LYS A 42 4.05 -3.23 -3.40
C LYS A 42 5.29 -3.99 -2.93
N VAL A 43 5.21 -4.70 -1.80
CA VAL A 43 6.31 -5.58 -1.35
C VAL A 43 6.54 -6.72 -2.34
N GLN A 44 5.47 -7.35 -2.82
CA GLN A 44 5.56 -8.40 -3.84
C GLN A 44 6.19 -7.88 -5.13
N GLU A 45 5.79 -6.70 -5.61
CA GLU A 45 6.41 -6.03 -6.76
C GLU A 45 7.92 -5.81 -6.54
N MET A 46 8.34 -5.32 -5.38
CA MET A 46 9.77 -5.15 -5.07
C MET A 46 10.53 -6.47 -5.13
N ILE A 47 9.97 -7.57 -4.58
CA ILE A 47 10.58 -8.90 -4.66
C ILE A 47 10.79 -9.31 -6.12
N TRP A 48 9.80 -9.08 -6.98
CA TRP A 48 9.90 -9.38 -8.41
C TRP A 48 10.95 -8.53 -9.14
N ILE A 49 11.11 -7.26 -8.77
CA ILE A 49 12.20 -6.42 -9.30
C ILE A 49 13.57 -7.04 -8.97
N PHE A 50 13.78 -7.50 -7.73
CA PHE A 50 15.02 -8.17 -7.34
C PHE A 50 15.25 -9.47 -8.11
N ILE A 51 14.20 -10.28 -8.30
CA ILE A 51 14.26 -11.51 -9.08
C ILE A 51 14.66 -11.20 -10.53
N LEU A 52 14.03 -10.21 -11.17
CA LEU A 52 14.33 -9.81 -12.54
C LEU A 52 15.77 -9.30 -12.67
N LEU A 53 16.21 -8.45 -11.74
CA LEU A 53 17.58 -7.95 -11.71
C LEU A 53 18.58 -9.12 -11.63
N PHE A 54 18.35 -10.06 -10.73
CA PHE A 54 19.20 -11.22 -10.54
C PHE A 54 19.24 -12.11 -11.80
N LEU A 55 18.09 -12.41 -12.40
CA LEU A 55 17.99 -13.12 -13.67
C LEU A 55 18.78 -12.43 -14.79
N GLY A 56 18.62 -11.10 -14.91
CA GLY A 56 19.35 -10.30 -15.90
C GLY A 56 20.87 -10.38 -15.73
N ILE A 57 21.35 -10.29 -14.48
CA ILE A 57 22.77 -10.44 -14.15
C ILE A 57 23.25 -11.85 -14.51
N CYS A 58 22.50 -12.89 -14.16
CA CYS A 58 22.86 -14.27 -14.48
C CYS A 58 22.98 -14.49 -15.99
N ILE A 59 22.06 -13.96 -16.81
CA ILE A 59 22.09 -14.09 -18.27
C ILE A 59 23.41 -13.54 -18.84
N ILE A 60 23.90 -12.43 -18.31
CA ILE A 60 25.13 -11.76 -18.76
C ILE A 60 26.39 -12.49 -18.25
N LEU A 61 26.37 -13.01 -17.02
CA LEU A 61 27.55 -13.63 -16.40
C LEU A 61 27.75 -15.11 -16.81
N LEU A 62 26.67 -15.84 -17.11
CA LEU A 62 26.72 -17.27 -17.44
C LEU A 62 27.64 -17.63 -18.62
N PRO A 63 27.70 -16.86 -19.73
CA PRO A 63 28.60 -17.14 -20.85
C PRO A 63 30.09 -17.09 -20.45
N TRP A 64 30.44 -16.24 -19.49
CA TRP A 64 31.83 -16.10 -19.00
C TRP A 64 32.20 -17.16 -17.97
N PHE A 65 31.25 -17.60 -17.14
CA PHE A 65 31.50 -18.65 -16.15
C PHE A 65 31.47 -20.07 -16.72
N LEU A 66 30.67 -20.33 -17.76
CA LEU A 66 30.48 -21.66 -18.33
C LEU A 66 30.89 -21.68 -19.80
N LEU A 67 32.19 -21.78 -20.08
CA LEU A 67 32.68 -21.91 -21.45
C LEU A 67 32.03 -23.13 -22.16
N GLY A 68 31.42 -22.90 -23.31
CA GLY A 68 30.78 -23.91 -24.15
C GLY A 68 29.30 -24.21 -23.86
N ARG A 69 28.84 -24.09 -22.60
CA ARG A 69 27.42 -24.29 -22.22
C ARG A 69 26.68 -23.01 -21.82
N GLY A 70 27.42 -21.96 -21.50
CA GLY A 70 26.88 -20.70 -20.98
C GLY A 70 25.92 -20.03 -21.95
N LEU A 71 26.18 -20.08 -23.27
CA LEU A 71 25.26 -19.53 -24.28
C LEU A 71 23.89 -20.22 -24.27
N VAL A 72 23.86 -21.57 -24.22
CA VAL A 72 22.60 -22.33 -24.16
C VAL A 72 21.84 -22.02 -22.87
N MET A 73 22.55 -21.95 -21.74
CA MET A 73 21.95 -21.59 -20.45
C MET A 73 21.40 -20.16 -20.44
N SER A 74 22.10 -19.20 -21.07
CA SER A 74 21.61 -17.82 -21.21
C SER A 74 20.33 -17.75 -22.05
N VAL A 75 20.21 -18.55 -23.11
CA VAL A 75 18.96 -18.63 -23.91
C VAL A 75 17.80 -19.18 -23.06
N VAL A 76 18.03 -20.24 -22.29
CA VAL A 76 17.00 -20.78 -21.37
C VAL A 76 16.60 -19.74 -20.31
N MET A 77 17.58 -19.05 -19.73
CA MET A 77 17.34 -17.99 -18.75
C MET A 77 16.61 -16.78 -19.35
N LEU A 78 16.85 -16.45 -20.63
CA LEU A 78 16.09 -15.43 -21.35
C LEU A 78 14.61 -15.78 -21.48
N VAL A 79 14.29 -17.05 -21.75
CA VAL A 79 12.89 -17.51 -21.77
C VAL A 79 12.23 -17.34 -20.41
N ILE A 80 12.92 -17.75 -19.33
CA ILE A 80 12.43 -17.57 -17.95
C ILE A 80 12.25 -16.08 -17.63
N PHE A 81 13.24 -15.25 -18.00
CA PHE A 81 13.19 -13.81 -17.80
C PHE A 81 12.01 -13.16 -18.54
N TYR A 82 11.69 -13.61 -19.75
CA TYR A 82 10.52 -13.13 -20.49
C TYR A 82 9.21 -13.40 -19.73
N PHE A 83 9.01 -14.63 -19.24
CA PHE A 83 7.81 -14.97 -18.47
C PHE A 83 7.75 -14.22 -17.13
N ALA A 84 8.87 -14.13 -16.42
CA ALA A 84 8.96 -13.35 -15.18
C ALA A 84 8.66 -11.87 -15.42
N SER A 85 9.15 -11.30 -16.53
CA SER A 85 8.91 -9.90 -16.90
C SER A 85 7.43 -9.65 -17.19
N ARG A 86 6.78 -10.57 -17.91
CA ARG A 86 5.34 -10.50 -18.17
C ARG A 86 4.54 -10.51 -16.87
N HIS A 87 4.85 -11.43 -15.97
CA HIS A 87 4.17 -11.51 -14.67
C HIS A 87 4.40 -10.25 -13.83
N TYR A 88 5.61 -9.70 -13.84
CA TYR A 88 5.91 -8.43 -13.19
C TYR A 88 5.07 -7.27 -13.73
N LEU A 89 4.87 -7.18 -15.06
CA LEU A 89 4.04 -6.14 -15.65
C LEU A 89 2.58 -6.23 -15.18
N GLU A 90 2.01 -7.44 -15.13
CA GLU A 90 0.65 -7.68 -14.62
C GLU A 90 0.54 -7.27 -13.14
N LEU A 91 1.54 -7.61 -12.30
CA LEU A 91 1.58 -7.19 -10.91
C LEU A 91 1.72 -5.67 -10.75
N ASN A 92 2.56 -5.03 -11.56
CA ASN A 92 2.75 -3.58 -11.54
C ASN A 92 1.44 -2.85 -11.91
N GLU A 93 0.69 -3.35 -12.89
CA GLU A 93 -0.62 -2.82 -13.24
C GLU A 93 -1.61 -2.93 -12.05
N GLN A 94 -1.67 -4.10 -11.40
CA GLN A 94 -2.50 -4.30 -10.21
C GLN A 94 -2.13 -3.36 -9.06
N VAL A 95 -0.84 -3.21 -8.77
CA VAL A 95 -0.34 -2.29 -7.75
C VAL A 95 -0.73 -0.85 -8.09
N SER A 96 -0.64 -0.46 -9.35
CA SER A 96 -1.01 0.88 -9.81
C SER A 96 -2.50 1.14 -9.64
N HIS A 97 -3.36 0.18 -9.98
CA HIS A 97 -4.80 0.27 -9.72
C HIS A 97 -5.12 0.39 -8.22
N LEU A 98 -4.47 -0.42 -7.38
CA LEU A 98 -4.62 -0.33 -5.93
C LEU A 98 -4.14 1.02 -5.40
N PHE A 99 -3.03 1.54 -5.93
CA PHE A 99 -2.50 2.86 -5.56
C PHE A 99 -3.51 3.97 -5.86
N VAL A 100 -4.09 3.99 -7.06
CA VAL A 100 -5.10 4.98 -7.45
C VAL A 100 -6.32 4.91 -6.53
N ASN A 101 -6.82 3.70 -6.24
CA ASN A 101 -7.96 3.52 -5.34
C ASN A 101 -7.66 4.04 -3.92
N VAL A 102 -6.50 3.70 -3.38
CA VAL A 102 -6.05 4.16 -2.06
C VAL A 102 -5.86 5.67 -2.06
N HIS A 103 -5.32 6.27 -3.13
CA HIS A 103 -5.12 7.70 -3.27
C HIS A 103 -6.45 8.47 -3.31
N ILE A 104 -7.42 8.01 -4.09
CA ILE A 104 -8.77 8.59 -4.13
C ILE A 104 -9.42 8.54 -2.74
N LEU A 105 -9.28 7.41 -2.05
CA LEU A 105 -9.89 7.23 -0.73
C LEU A 105 -9.20 8.08 0.34
N HIS A 106 -7.87 8.23 0.26
CA HIS A 106 -7.09 9.16 1.08
C HIS A 106 -7.52 10.62 0.86
N HIS A 107 -7.69 11.03 -0.39
CA HIS A 107 -8.16 12.37 -0.72
C HIS A 107 -9.58 12.61 -0.20
N HIS A 108 -10.48 11.64 -0.36
CA HIS A 108 -11.86 11.72 0.14
C HIS A 108 -11.91 11.78 1.68
N LEU A 109 -11.07 11.00 2.38
CA LEU A 109 -10.90 11.09 3.84
C LEU A 109 -10.40 12.46 4.27
N THR A 110 -9.39 12.99 3.58
CA THR A 110 -8.81 14.30 3.86
C THR A 110 -9.84 15.40 3.68
N GLY A 111 -10.62 15.38 2.59
CA GLY A 111 -11.72 16.31 2.38
C GLY A 111 -12.77 16.23 3.49
N LYS A 112 -13.18 15.02 3.90
CA LYS A 112 -14.16 14.87 4.99
C LYS A 112 -13.63 15.32 6.36
N LEU A 113 -12.32 15.21 6.59
CA LEU A 113 -11.68 15.76 7.79
C LEU A 113 -11.75 17.28 7.86
N GLU A 114 -11.79 17.97 6.71
CA GLU A 114 -11.78 19.44 6.63
C GLU A 114 -13.17 20.07 6.72
N VAL A 115 -14.19 19.46 6.12
CA VAL A 115 -15.52 20.10 5.98
C VAL A 115 -16.65 19.46 6.78
N GLY A 116 -16.48 18.29 7.39
CA GLY A 116 -17.60 17.58 7.99
C GLY A 116 -17.23 16.52 9.02
N PHE A 117 -16.13 16.72 9.74
CA PHE A 117 -15.67 15.75 10.73
C PHE A 117 -16.52 15.77 12.01
N CYS A 118 -16.82 16.95 12.55
CA CYS A 118 -17.58 17.12 13.80
C CYS A 118 -18.77 18.06 13.57
N GLU A 119 -19.91 17.82 14.23
CA GLU A 119 -21.09 18.72 14.20
C GLU A 119 -21.06 19.77 15.32
N HIS A 120 -19.88 20.03 15.90
CA HIS A 120 -19.76 21.02 16.96
C HIS A 120 -19.99 22.43 16.41
N LEU A 121 -20.83 23.21 17.10
CA LEU A 121 -21.07 24.62 16.82
C LEU A 121 -19.91 25.53 17.26
N GLU A 122 -18.98 25.00 18.06
CA GLU A 122 -17.79 25.66 18.58
C GLU A 122 -16.50 25.16 17.88
N PRO A 123 -15.41 25.95 17.85
CA PRO A 123 -14.14 25.52 17.26
C PRO A 123 -13.63 24.22 17.93
N CYS A 124 -13.68 23.11 17.18
CA CYS A 124 -13.33 21.77 17.64
C CYS A 124 -11.93 21.35 17.14
N GLN A 125 -11.13 20.67 17.96
CA GLN A 125 -9.84 20.08 17.55
C GLN A 125 -9.97 18.58 17.18
N CYS A 126 -11.18 18.08 16.96
CA CYS A 126 -11.43 16.65 16.73
C CYS A 126 -10.68 16.12 15.50
N ALA A 127 -10.69 16.85 14.38
CA ALA A 127 -9.99 16.44 13.16
C ALA A 127 -8.46 16.39 13.35
N GLU A 128 -7.91 17.35 14.09
CA GLU A 128 -6.47 17.42 14.38
C GLU A 128 -6.03 16.29 15.33
N ASN A 129 -6.84 15.99 16.34
CA ASN A 129 -6.60 14.85 17.24
C ASN A 129 -6.65 13.52 16.48
N PHE A 130 -7.59 13.37 15.54
CA PHE A 130 -7.65 12.20 14.67
C PHE A 130 -6.42 12.09 13.75
N ARG A 131 -5.99 13.18 13.12
CA ARG A 131 -4.77 13.20 12.30
C ARG A 131 -3.55 12.76 13.12
N ARG A 132 -3.40 13.29 14.34
CA ARG A 132 -2.33 12.90 15.26
C ARG A 132 -2.39 11.42 15.65
N TYR A 133 -3.59 10.92 15.97
CA TYR A 133 -3.82 9.51 16.26
C TYR A 133 -3.41 8.60 15.10
N VAL A 134 -3.80 8.96 13.86
CA VAL A 134 -3.48 8.14 12.69
C VAL A 134 -1.98 8.15 12.36
N ILE A 135 -1.32 9.29 12.50
CA ILE A 135 0.13 9.37 12.33
C ILE A 135 0.85 8.53 13.39
N MET A 136 0.46 8.63 14.66
CA MET A 136 1.12 7.91 15.74
C MET A 136 0.93 6.39 15.65
N ASN A 137 -0.26 5.91 15.25
CA ASN A 137 -0.57 4.48 15.26
C ASN A 137 -0.35 3.77 13.92
N TYR A 138 -0.55 4.48 12.81
CA TYR A 138 -0.49 3.90 11.46
C TYR A 138 0.63 4.48 10.60
N ASN A 139 1.30 5.54 11.07
CA ASN A 139 2.33 6.27 10.32
C ASN A 139 1.84 6.80 8.96
N ILE A 140 0.55 7.16 8.87
CA ILE A 140 -0.08 7.71 7.68
C ILE A 140 -0.33 9.20 7.90
N SER A 141 0.23 10.04 7.03
CA SER A 141 0.02 11.49 7.04
C SER A 141 -1.20 11.88 6.21
N PHE A 142 -2.08 12.72 6.78
CA PHE A 142 -3.15 13.42 6.06
C PHE A 142 -2.85 14.91 5.85
N TYR A 143 -1.63 15.38 6.18
CA TYR A 143 -1.23 16.78 5.95
C TYR A 143 -0.69 17.03 4.54
N ASN A 144 -0.31 15.96 3.83
CA ASN A 144 0.17 16.04 2.45
C ASN A 144 -0.73 15.23 1.53
N PRO A 145 -1.04 15.74 0.32
CA PRO A 145 -1.78 15.00 -0.71
C PRO A 145 -0.97 13.84 -1.33
N SER A 146 0.28 13.63 -0.88
CA SER A 146 1.11 12.50 -1.26
C SER A 146 1.15 11.46 -0.14
N LEU A 147 0.66 10.26 -0.46
CA LEU A 147 0.94 9.04 0.31
C LEU A 147 2.45 8.77 0.21
N ARG A 148 3.15 8.83 1.34
CA ARG A 148 4.59 8.56 1.43
C ARG A 148 4.82 7.18 2.03
#